data_AF-A0A7C4GS03-F1
#
_entry.id   AF-A0A7C4GS03-F1
#
_cell.length_a   1.000
_cell.length_b   1.000
_cell.length_c   1.000
_cell.angle_alpha   90.00
_cell.angle_beta   90.00
_cell.angle_gamma   90.00
#
_symmetry.space_group_name_H-M   'P 1'
#
loop_
_entity.id
_entity.type
_entity.pdbx_description
1 polymer ?
#
loop_
_entity_poly.entity_id
_entity_poly.type
_entity_poly.pdbx_seq_one_letter_code
_entity_poly.pdbx_strand_id
1 'polypeptide(L)'
;MEFKQVYLAALLIVVISSVIFISSTDASTSEVNVIVIPVDFPDQPGGGPPETYVSKINTSMGEYWREVSYGKISVKLYTVSKWLRLDRKYSFYGEDADGVDENPCRLVIDAVKVADALIDFKKYDYIMVMHSGRDQAYTHEEGDVYSLSAFCGRIPVDEGEIVEYVAIVSYLDPLGI
;
A
#
# COMPACT_ATOMS: atom_id res chain seq x y z
N MET A 1 -23.47 -10.08 -2.57
CA MET A 1 -22.01 -10.18 -2.74
C MET A 1 -21.30 -8.90 -2.27
N GLU A 2 -21.95 -8.06 -1.44
CA GLU A 2 -21.37 -6.80 -0.93
C GLU A 2 -20.89 -6.90 0.53
N PHE A 3 -20.95 -8.10 1.12
CA PHE A 3 -20.61 -8.30 2.53
C PHE A 3 -19.11 -8.43 2.81
N LYS A 4 -18.27 -8.70 1.79
CA LYS A 4 -16.83 -8.95 1.99
C LYS A 4 -15.97 -7.69 2.02
N GLN A 5 -16.31 -6.65 1.24
CA GLN A 5 -15.56 -5.37 1.22
C GLN A 5 -15.76 -4.57 2.51
N VAL A 6 -16.99 -4.57 3.04
CA VAL A 6 -17.28 -4.02 4.39
C VAL A 6 -16.44 -4.71 5.47
N TYR A 7 -16.10 -6.00 5.29
CA TYR A 7 -15.30 -6.77 6.25
C TYR A 7 -13.82 -6.39 6.23
N LEU A 8 -13.24 -6.05 5.06
CA LEU A 8 -11.80 -5.74 4.96
C LEU A 8 -11.49 -4.34 5.52
N ALA A 9 -12.33 -3.35 5.20
CA ALA A 9 -12.28 -2.03 5.81
C ALA A 9 -12.59 -2.10 7.31
N ALA A 10 -13.59 -2.90 7.73
CA ALA A 10 -13.88 -3.13 9.14
C ALA A 10 -12.74 -3.85 9.89
N LEU A 11 -12.02 -4.77 9.25
CA LEU A 11 -10.89 -5.48 9.87
C LEU A 11 -9.70 -4.55 10.11
N LEU A 12 -9.37 -3.66 9.17
CA LEU A 12 -8.35 -2.62 9.40
C LEU A 12 -8.76 -1.63 10.51
N ILE A 13 -10.03 -1.24 10.55
CA ILE A 13 -10.59 -0.36 11.60
C ILE A 13 -10.60 -1.06 12.98
N VAL A 14 -10.92 -2.36 13.05
CA VAL A 14 -10.92 -3.13 14.32
C VAL A 14 -9.51 -3.46 14.80
N VAL A 15 -8.58 -3.82 13.90
CA VAL A 15 -7.19 -4.10 14.26
C VAL A 15 -6.52 -2.84 14.83
N ILE A 16 -6.79 -1.66 14.25
CA ILE A 16 -6.20 -0.41 14.75
C ILE A 16 -6.91 0.09 16.02
N SER A 17 -8.23 -0.05 16.14
CA SER A 17 -8.95 0.28 17.39
C SER A 17 -8.56 -0.61 18.58
N SER A 18 -8.18 -1.86 18.33
CA SER A 18 -7.71 -2.79 19.38
C SER A 18 -6.34 -2.39 19.96
N VAL A 19 -5.52 -1.66 19.19
CA VAL A 19 -4.21 -1.15 19.62
C VAL A 19 -4.33 0.15 20.43
N ILE A 20 -5.47 0.86 20.35
CA ILE A 20 -5.69 2.16 21.03
C ILE A 20 -6.03 2.00 22.53
N PHE A 21 -6.18 0.79 23.05
CA PHE A 21 -6.37 0.55 24.49
C PHE A 21 -5.05 0.44 25.29
N ILE A 22 -3.96 1.04 24.80
CA ILE A 22 -2.73 1.21 25.59
C ILE A 22 -2.68 2.66 26.10
N SER A 23 -3.04 2.77 27.37
CA SER A 23 -2.67 3.81 28.32
C SER A 23 -2.90 5.27 27.92
N SER A 24 -3.91 5.85 28.57
CA SER A 24 -3.95 7.28 28.85
C SER A 24 -2.65 7.74 29.51
N THR A 25 -1.87 8.58 28.82
CA THR A 25 -1.20 9.81 29.31
C THR A 25 -0.08 10.18 28.34
N ASP A 26 -0.43 10.87 27.26
CA ASP A 26 0.25 12.10 26.84
C ASP A 26 -0.44 12.68 25.60
N ALA A 27 -0.54 14.00 25.54
CA ALA A 27 -1.13 14.76 24.44
C ALA A 27 -0.15 14.91 23.25
N SER A 28 0.70 13.92 23.01
CA SER A 28 1.63 13.94 21.89
C SER A 28 0.97 13.33 20.66
N THR A 29 0.80 14.12 19.61
CA THR A 29 0.47 13.60 18.29
C THR A 29 1.59 12.64 17.86
N SER A 30 1.22 11.41 17.54
CA SER A 30 2.13 10.43 16.93
C SER A 30 2.12 10.63 15.42
N GLU A 31 3.29 10.88 14.84
CA GLU A 31 3.47 10.95 13.39
C GLU A 31 3.72 9.54 12.86
N VAL A 32 3.00 9.18 11.80
CA VAL A 32 3.15 7.91 11.07
C VAL A 32 3.57 8.24 9.64
N ASN A 33 4.77 7.81 9.28
CA ASN A 33 5.36 8.05 7.98
C ASN A 33 5.22 6.79 7.11
N VAL A 34 4.55 6.93 5.96
CA VAL A 34 4.30 5.84 5.02
C VAL A 34 5.07 6.11 3.73
N ILE A 35 5.88 5.17 3.26
CA ILE A 35 6.50 5.25 1.94
C ILE A 35 5.68 4.49 0.91
N VAL A 36 5.28 5.21 -0.13
CA VAL A 36 4.60 4.65 -1.30
C VAL A 36 5.62 4.38 -2.39
N ILE A 37 5.74 3.12 -2.79
CA ILE A 37 6.58 2.64 -3.89
C ILE A 37 5.71 2.55 -5.15
N PRO A 38 5.82 3.49 -6.11
CA PRO A 38 5.07 3.44 -7.35
C PRO A 38 5.75 2.49 -8.32
N VAL A 39 5.06 1.45 -8.75
CA VAL A 39 5.58 0.47 -9.71
C VAL A 39 4.76 0.41 -10.98
N ASP A 40 5.45 0.26 -12.11
CA ASP A 40 4.80 0.02 -13.40
C ASP A 40 5.42 -1.16 -14.13
N PHE A 41 4.81 -1.57 -15.25
CA PHE A 41 5.13 -2.82 -15.92
C PHE A 41 5.48 -2.59 -17.39
N PRO A 42 6.19 -3.51 -18.06
CA PRO A 42 6.56 -3.38 -19.46
C PRO A 42 5.36 -3.20 -20.41
N ASP A 43 4.24 -3.85 -20.11
CA ASP A 43 2.99 -3.84 -20.87
C ASP A 43 1.90 -2.95 -20.27
N GLN A 44 2.10 -2.45 -19.04
CA GLN A 44 1.21 -1.52 -18.36
C GLN A 44 2.05 -0.38 -17.76
N PRO A 45 2.39 0.66 -18.54
CA PRO A 45 3.22 1.77 -18.06
C PRO A 45 2.44 2.69 -17.11
N GLY A 46 3.17 3.34 -16.21
CA GLY A 46 2.62 4.28 -15.24
C GLY A 46 2.05 5.54 -15.91
N GLY A 47 0.89 5.99 -15.43
CA GLY A 47 0.28 7.24 -15.87
C GLY A 47 0.77 8.42 -15.02
N GLY A 48 1.19 9.52 -15.66
CA GLY A 48 1.53 10.78 -14.98
C GLY A 48 2.62 10.67 -13.89
N PRO A 49 2.86 11.75 -13.11
CA PRO A 49 3.78 11.71 -11.97
C PRO A 49 3.14 11.02 -10.74
N PRO A 50 3.83 10.06 -10.08
CA PRO A 50 3.32 9.38 -8.88
C PRO A 50 2.82 10.33 -7.78
N GLU A 51 3.50 11.46 -7.57
CA GLU A 51 3.13 12.45 -6.55
C GLU A 51 1.72 13.01 -6.74
N THR A 52 1.23 13.06 -7.98
CA THR A 52 -0.12 13.54 -8.27
C THR A 52 -1.18 12.62 -7.67
N TYR A 53 -0.90 11.32 -7.59
CA TYR A 53 -1.81 10.32 -7.02
C TYR A 53 -1.59 10.20 -5.52
N VAL A 54 -0.34 10.13 -5.08
CA VAL A 54 0.02 10.03 -3.66
C VAL A 54 -0.45 11.24 -2.85
N SER A 55 -0.40 12.45 -3.40
CA SER A 55 -0.91 13.65 -2.71
C SER A 55 -2.42 13.62 -2.43
N LYS A 56 -3.20 12.98 -3.31
CA LYS A 56 -4.65 12.77 -3.11
C LYS A 56 -4.89 11.80 -1.96
N ILE A 57 -4.18 10.67 -1.97
CA ILE A 57 -4.24 9.66 -0.90
C ILE A 57 -3.80 10.27 0.42
N ASN A 58 -2.69 11.02 0.42
CA ASN A 58 -2.12 11.68 1.60
C ASN A 58 -3.12 12.62 2.27
N THR A 59 -3.83 13.43 1.48
CA THR A 59 -4.84 14.37 2.01
C THR A 59 -5.98 13.61 2.68
N SER A 60 -6.57 12.65 1.97
CA SER A 60 -7.72 11.90 2.49
C SER A 60 -7.35 11.04 3.71
N MET A 61 -6.21 10.35 3.66
CA MET A 61 -5.74 9.49 4.75
C MET A 61 -5.35 10.32 5.98
N GLY A 62 -4.71 11.48 5.79
CA GLY A 62 -4.40 12.41 6.86
C GLY A 62 -5.64 13.01 7.53
N GLU A 63 -6.67 13.34 6.76
CA GLU A 63 -7.96 13.82 7.28
C GLU A 63 -8.68 12.74 8.08
N TYR A 64 -8.80 11.54 7.51
CA TYR A 64 -9.45 10.39 8.15
C TYR A 64 -8.79 10.06 9.49
N TRP A 65 -7.46 9.86 9.51
CA TRP A 65 -6.76 9.48 10.73
C TRP A 65 -6.78 10.57 11.79
N ARG A 66 -6.70 11.84 11.39
CA ARG A 66 -6.84 12.96 12.31
C ARG A 66 -8.24 12.98 12.94
N GLU A 67 -9.30 12.71 12.17
CA GLU A 67 -10.66 12.67 12.68
C GLU A 67 -10.89 11.52 13.65
N VAL A 68 -10.62 10.27 13.23
CA VAL A 68 -10.92 9.08 14.05
C VAL A 68 -10.02 8.94 15.28
N SER A 69 -8.82 9.54 15.25
CA SER A 69 -7.91 9.57 16.39
C SER A 69 -8.10 10.78 17.31
N TYR A 70 -9.05 11.67 17.01
CA TYR A 70 -9.23 12.95 17.70
C TYR A 70 -7.95 13.80 17.73
N GLY A 71 -7.21 13.83 16.62
CA GLY A 71 -5.97 14.59 16.44
C GLY A 71 -4.72 13.94 17.03
N LYS A 72 -4.80 12.72 17.53
CA LYS A 72 -3.65 12.01 18.13
C LYS A 72 -2.73 11.35 17.11
N ILE A 73 -3.22 11.09 15.89
CA ILE A 73 -2.43 10.49 14.81
C ILE A 73 -2.36 11.48 13.65
N SER A 74 -1.13 11.73 13.18
CA SER A 74 -0.87 12.43 11.92
C SER A 74 -0.19 11.47 10.97
N VAL A 75 -0.80 11.23 9.81
CA VAL A 75 -0.24 10.34 8.78
C VAL A 75 0.32 11.16 7.64
N LYS A 76 1.52 10.80 7.17
CA LYS A 76 2.19 11.42 6.03
C LYS A 76 2.69 10.37 5.07
N LEU A 77 2.32 10.52 3.79
CA LEU A 77 2.80 9.68 2.71
C LEU A 77 3.94 10.36 1.97
N TYR A 78 4.94 9.57 1.60
CA TYR A 78 6.08 9.95 0.78
C TYR A 78 6.11 9.05 -0.45
N THR A 79 6.76 9.49 -1.52
CA THR A 79 6.95 8.66 -2.70
C THR A 79 8.17 9.14 -3.49
N VAL A 80 8.69 8.29 -4.35
CA VAL A 80 9.73 8.65 -5.32
C VAL A 80 9.12 9.32 -6.55
N SER A 81 9.92 10.10 -7.28
CA SER A 81 9.40 10.97 -8.34
C SER A 81 9.08 10.31 -9.67
N LYS A 82 9.32 9.00 -9.77
CA LYS A 82 9.13 8.24 -11.00
C LYS A 82 8.59 6.86 -10.67
N TRP A 83 7.81 6.32 -11.60
CA TRP A 83 7.44 4.92 -11.60
C TRP A 83 8.69 4.05 -11.69
N LEU A 84 8.75 3.03 -10.83
CA LEU A 84 9.81 2.03 -10.81
C LEU A 84 9.36 0.83 -11.64
N ARG A 85 10.00 0.67 -12.80
CA ARG A 85 9.66 -0.40 -13.73
C ARG A 85 10.06 -1.76 -13.18
N LEU A 86 9.10 -2.68 -13.10
CA LEU A 86 9.37 -4.08 -12.85
C LEU A 86 9.70 -4.83 -14.15
N ASP A 87 10.43 -5.94 -14.01
CA ASP A 87 10.89 -6.73 -15.16
C ASP A 87 9.77 -7.60 -15.78
N ARG A 88 8.75 -7.92 -14.99
CA ARG A 88 7.64 -8.80 -15.41
C ARG A 88 6.41 -7.99 -15.79
N LYS A 89 5.59 -8.60 -16.63
CA LYS A 89 4.31 -8.04 -17.10
C LYS A 89 3.30 -7.87 -15.98
N TYR A 90 2.32 -7.00 -16.18
CA TYR A 90 1.25 -6.75 -15.22
C TYR A 90 0.48 -8.03 -14.86
N SER A 91 0.06 -8.78 -15.89
CA SER A 91 -0.69 -10.03 -15.71
C SER A 91 0.05 -11.10 -14.93
N PHE A 92 1.40 -11.11 -14.94
CA PHE A 92 2.16 -12.08 -14.15
C PHE A 92 1.89 -11.95 -12.65
N TYR A 93 1.59 -10.73 -12.18
CA TYR A 93 1.32 -10.47 -10.78
C TYR A 93 -0.17 -10.62 -10.42
N GLY A 94 -1.07 -10.35 -11.38
CA GLY A 94 -2.51 -10.50 -11.23
C GLY A 94 -3.07 -11.87 -11.63
N GLU A 95 -2.24 -12.79 -12.15
CA GLU A 95 -2.69 -14.14 -12.49
C GLU A 95 -3.27 -14.83 -11.24
N ASP A 96 -4.55 -15.20 -11.32
CA ASP A 96 -5.29 -15.82 -10.23
C ASP A 96 -4.91 -17.29 -10.00
N ALA A 97 -4.76 -17.65 -8.73
CA ALA A 97 -4.87 -19.04 -8.25
C ALA A 97 -5.99 -19.12 -7.21
N ASP A 98 -7.04 -19.90 -7.50
CA ASP A 98 -8.23 -20.05 -6.65
C ASP A 98 -8.99 -18.72 -6.35
N GLY A 99 -8.92 -17.73 -7.25
CA GLY A 99 -9.65 -16.46 -7.17
C GLY A 99 -9.00 -15.38 -6.29
N VAL A 100 -7.69 -15.49 -6.09
CA VAL A 100 -6.81 -14.46 -5.52
C VAL A 100 -5.51 -14.49 -6.32
N ASP A 101 -4.86 -13.34 -6.52
CA ASP A 101 -3.50 -13.25 -7.08
C ASP A 101 -2.60 -14.37 -6.51
N GLU A 102 -1.98 -15.15 -7.40
CA GLU A 102 -1.08 -16.22 -6.98
C GLU A 102 0.21 -15.65 -6.35
N ASN A 103 0.58 -14.42 -6.73
CA ASN A 103 1.90 -13.86 -6.50
C ASN A 103 1.95 -12.44 -5.86
N PRO A 104 1.07 -12.06 -4.91
CA PRO A 104 1.08 -10.71 -4.34
C PRO A 104 2.38 -10.40 -3.59
N CYS A 105 2.96 -11.41 -2.93
CA CYS A 105 4.26 -11.26 -2.29
C CYS A 105 5.41 -11.14 -3.26
N ARG A 106 5.28 -11.70 -4.47
CA ARG A 106 6.28 -11.49 -5.51
C ARG A 106 6.29 -10.04 -5.98
N LEU A 107 5.11 -9.43 -6.13
CA LEU A 107 4.99 -8.00 -6.46
C LEU A 107 5.66 -7.13 -5.40
N VAL A 108 5.39 -7.37 -4.12
CA VAL A 108 6.02 -6.62 -3.01
C VAL A 108 7.53 -6.78 -3.01
N ILE A 109 8.04 -8.01 -3.14
CA ILE A 109 9.49 -8.27 -3.15
C ILE A 109 10.17 -7.58 -4.33
N ASP A 110 9.60 -7.69 -5.53
CA ASP A 110 10.18 -7.07 -6.73
C ASP A 110 10.09 -5.53 -6.65
N ALA A 111 9.02 -4.97 -6.08
CA ALA A 111 8.87 -3.54 -5.81
C ALA A 111 9.91 -3.01 -4.82
N VAL A 112 10.08 -3.68 -3.67
CA VAL A 112 11.08 -3.30 -2.66
C VAL A 112 12.48 -3.38 -3.26
N LYS A 113 12.78 -4.44 -4.01
CA LYS A 113 14.09 -4.64 -4.63
C LYS A 113 14.49 -3.52 -5.59
N VAL A 114 13.56 -3.03 -6.42
CA VAL A 114 13.87 -1.91 -7.35
C VAL A 114 13.93 -0.56 -6.63
N ALA A 115 13.32 -0.46 -5.44
CA ALA A 115 13.28 0.74 -4.63
C ALA A 115 14.44 0.88 -3.64
N ASP A 116 15.08 -0.23 -3.26
CA ASP A 116 16.10 -0.34 -2.21
C ASP A 116 17.22 0.69 -2.35
N ALA A 117 17.79 0.83 -3.55
CA ALA A 117 18.85 1.81 -3.81
C ALA A 117 18.39 3.28 -3.76
N LEU A 118 17.08 3.54 -3.68
CA LEU A 118 16.47 4.88 -3.74
C LEU A 118 15.83 5.30 -2.42
N ILE A 119 15.47 4.35 -1.57
CA ILE A 119 14.64 4.55 -0.38
C ILE A 119 15.36 3.97 0.83
N ASP A 120 15.65 4.84 1.80
CA ASP A 120 16.10 4.42 3.12
C ASP A 120 14.88 4.03 3.96
N PHE A 121 14.58 2.74 4.01
CA PHE A 121 13.36 2.22 4.63
C PHE A 121 13.28 2.48 6.13
N LYS A 122 14.40 2.73 6.82
CA LYS A 122 14.41 3.07 8.26
C LYS A 122 13.74 4.40 8.59
N LYS A 123 13.47 5.24 7.59
CA LYS A 123 12.79 6.54 7.77
C LYS A 123 11.27 6.44 7.80
N TYR A 124 10.71 5.27 7.56
CA TYR A 124 9.29 5.07 7.39
C TYR A 124 8.78 3.97 8.32
N ASP A 125 7.56 4.13 8.81
CA ASP A 125 6.90 3.20 9.72
C ASP A 125 6.14 2.11 8.97
N TYR A 126 5.73 2.39 7.72
CA TYR A 126 4.97 1.47 6.87
C TYR A 126 5.29 1.63 5.39
N ILE A 127 5.10 0.54 4.65
CA ILE A 127 5.27 0.49 3.19
C ILE A 127 3.93 0.26 2.50
N MET A 128 3.74 0.97 1.40
CA MET A 128 2.63 0.79 0.47
C MET A 128 3.20 0.64 -0.95
N VAL A 129 2.76 -0.38 -1.69
CA VAL A 129 3.06 -0.55 -3.11
C VAL A 129 1.88 -0.03 -3.91
N MET A 130 2.12 0.96 -4.77
CA MET A 130 1.11 1.50 -5.68
C MET A 130 1.42 1.05 -7.09
N HIS A 131 0.56 0.22 -7.68
CA HIS A 131 0.77 -0.30 -9.03
C HIS A 131 0.02 0.52 -10.08
N SER A 132 0.56 0.54 -11.30
CA SER A 132 -0.17 0.97 -12.49
C SER A 132 -1.19 -0.11 -12.92
N GLY A 133 -2.15 0.25 -13.78
CA GLY A 133 -3.25 -0.65 -14.14
C GLY A 133 -4.47 -0.48 -13.24
N ARG A 134 -5.57 -1.12 -13.58
CA ARG A 134 -6.82 -1.08 -12.80
C ARG A 134 -6.80 -2.20 -11.76
N ASP A 135 -7.46 -1.98 -10.63
CA ASP A 135 -7.65 -3.03 -9.62
C ASP A 135 -8.67 -4.07 -10.09
N GLN A 136 -8.31 -5.34 -9.94
CA GLN A 136 -9.20 -6.47 -10.17
C GLN A 136 -10.47 -6.42 -9.31
N ALA A 137 -10.39 -5.87 -8.09
CA ALA A 137 -11.58 -5.73 -7.25
C ALA A 137 -12.64 -4.82 -7.89
N TYR A 138 -12.21 -3.92 -8.80
CA TYR A 138 -13.09 -3.06 -9.57
C TYR A 138 -13.45 -3.63 -10.95
N THR A 139 -12.50 -4.21 -11.68
CA THR A 139 -12.71 -4.66 -13.07
C THR A 139 -13.29 -6.06 -13.17
N HIS A 140 -12.99 -6.91 -12.18
CA HIS A 140 -13.27 -8.35 -12.19
C HIS A 140 -12.54 -9.12 -13.31
N GLU A 141 -11.42 -8.59 -13.80
CA GLU A 141 -10.58 -9.24 -14.81
C GLU A 141 -9.40 -9.97 -14.15
N GLU A 142 -9.30 -11.30 -14.31
CA GLU A 142 -8.29 -12.19 -13.66
C GLU A 142 -6.82 -11.92 -14.07
N GLY A 143 -6.56 -10.87 -14.84
CA GLY A 143 -5.21 -10.44 -15.22
C GLY A 143 -4.84 -9.06 -14.65
N ASP A 144 -5.76 -8.41 -13.95
CA ASP A 144 -5.50 -7.20 -13.21
C ASP A 144 -4.95 -7.57 -11.83
N VAL A 145 -4.04 -6.78 -11.27
CA VAL A 145 -3.55 -7.00 -9.90
C VAL A 145 -4.67 -6.65 -8.92
N TYR A 146 -4.86 -7.51 -7.91
CA TYR A 146 -5.86 -7.32 -6.87
C TYR A 146 -5.29 -6.48 -5.70
N SER A 147 -5.96 -5.38 -5.37
CA SER A 147 -5.62 -4.55 -4.21
C SER A 147 -5.85 -5.31 -2.89
N LEU A 148 -4.79 -5.50 -2.10
CA LEU A 148 -4.84 -6.29 -0.87
C LEU A 148 -3.75 -5.89 0.14
N SER A 149 -3.82 -6.45 1.34
CA SER A 149 -2.72 -6.39 2.31
C SER A 149 -2.05 -7.76 2.40
N ALA A 150 -0.72 -7.79 2.33
CA ALA A 150 0.06 -9.02 2.32
C ALA A 150 1.16 -9.00 3.39
N PHE A 151 1.35 -10.13 4.06
CA PHE A 151 2.54 -10.39 4.86
C PHE A 151 3.45 -11.36 4.09
N CYS A 152 4.63 -10.88 3.70
CA CYS A 152 5.53 -11.59 2.79
C CYS A 152 6.77 -12.17 3.46
N GLY A 153 6.73 -12.30 4.78
CA GLY A 153 7.87 -12.75 5.57
C GLY A 153 8.92 -11.64 5.71
N ARG A 154 10.19 -12.03 5.64
CA ARG A 154 11.32 -11.10 5.76
C ARG A 154 11.85 -10.75 4.38
N ILE A 155 11.85 -9.47 4.04
CA ILE A 155 12.38 -8.98 2.77
C ILE A 155 13.70 -8.26 3.05
N PRO A 156 14.84 -8.74 2.51
CA PRO A 156 16.12 -8.10 2.73
C PRO A 156 16.18 -6.76 1.98
N VAL A 157 16.75 -5.76 2.65
CA VAL A 157 17.04 -4.41 2.15
C VAL A 157 18.42 -3.98 2.60
N ASP A 158 18.97 -2.92 2.01
CA ASP A 158 20.28 -2.38 2.38
C ASP A 158 20.36 -2.05 3.89
N GLU A 159 19.24 -1.67 4.50
CA GLU A 159 19.16 -1.35 5.92
C GLU A 159 19.01 -2.56 6.86
N GLY A 160 18.73 -3.75 6.35
CA GLY A 160 18.41 -4.95 7.13
C GLY A 160 17.29 -5.79 6.52
N GLU A 161 16.21 -5.98 7.27
CA GLU A 161 15.04 -6.75 6.80
C GLU A 161 13.75 -6.00 7.13
N ILE A 162 12.85 -5.93 6.16
CA ILE A 162 11.47 -5.49 6.33
C ILE A 162 10.64 -6.71 6.75
N VAL A 163 9.87 -6.59 7.84
CA VAL A 163 9.03 -7.66 8.39
C VAL A 163 7.67 -7.08 8.82
N GLU A 164 6.86 -6.71 7.85
CA GLU A 164 5.58 -6.04 8.09
C GLU A 164 4.53 -6.41 7.04
N TYR A 165 3.28 -6.02 7.30
CA TYR A 165 2.22 -6.09 6.31
C TYR A 165 2.37 -4.93 5.33
N VAL A 166 2.37 -5.23 4.04
CA VAL A 166 2.45 -4.25 2.96
C VAL A 166 1.08 -4.13 2.31
N ALA A 167 0.63 -2.90 2.11
CA ALA A 167 -0.57 -2.62 1.34
C ALA A 167 -0.23 -2.51 -0.15
N ILE A 168 -1.00 -3.18 -1.00
CA ILE A 168 -0.94 -3.11 -2.46
C ILE A 168 -2.20 -2.39 -2.94
N VAL A 169 -2.04 -1.33 -3.72
CA VAL A 169 -3.15 -0.50 -4.20
C VAL A 169 -2.97 -0.10 -5.66
N SER A 170 -4.07 0.02 -6.40
CA SER A 170 -4.03 0.66 -7.72
C SER A 170 -4.06 2.18 -7.57
N TYR A 171 -3.29 2.87 -8.42
CA TYR A 171 -3.37 4.35 -8.51
C TYR A 171 -4.71 4.87 -9.10
N LEU A 172 -5.52 3.98 -9.67
CA LEU A 172 -6.84 4.29 -10.24
C LEU A 172 -7.98 4.00 -9.25
N ASP A 173 -7.69 3.42 -8.08
CA ASP A 173 -8.74 3.11 -7.12
C ASP A 173 -9.38 4.38 -6.56
N PRO A 174 -10.71 4.43 -6.49
CA PRO A 174 -11.37 5.44 -5.69
C PRO A 174 -10.98 5.24 -4.23
N LEU A 175 -10.72 6.36 -3.55
CA LEU A 175 -10.44 6.34 -2.12
C LEU A 175 -11.69 5.83 -1.38
N GLY A 176 -11.57 4.70 -0.67
CA GLY A 176 -12.58 4.21 0.28
C GLY A 176 -13.61 3.20 -0.24
N ILE A 177 -13.28 2.42 -1.29
CA ILE A 177 -14.05 1.21 -1.67
C ILE A 177 -13.42 -0.07 -1.13
#